data_AF-A0A444EPW6-F1
#
_entry.id   AF-A0A444EPW6-F1
#
_cell.length_a   1.000
_cell.length_b   1.000
_cell.length_c   1.000
_cell.angle_alpha   90.00
_cell.angle_beta   90.00
_cell.angle_gamma   90.00
#
_symmetry.space_group_name_H-M   'P 1'
#
loop_
_entity.id
_entity.type
_entity.pdbx_description
1 polymer ?
#
loop_
_entity_poly.entity_id
_entity_poly.type
_entity_poly.pdbx_seq_one_letter_code
_entity_poly.pdbx_strand_id
1 'polypeptide(L)'
;EAKQVAAQEAERAKFIVEKAEQDKQSAIIRAQSAQLIGQAIANNPAFLALRQIESAREIAHTISNSSNRVFLQSDDLLLNLHVLDLDGKATLKK
;
A
#
# COMPACT_ATOMS: atom_id res chain seq x y z
N GLU A 1 -36.84 -33.41 -12.51
CA GLU A 1 -36.14 -32.18 -12.93
C GLU A 1 -36.40 -31.00 -12.00
N ALA A 2 -37.63 -30.51 -11.81
CA ALA A 2 -37.91 -29.32 -10.98
C ALA A 2 -37.35 -29.37 -9.53
N LYS A 3 -37.44 -30.52 -8.85
CA LYS A 3 -36.90 -30.70 -7.49
C LYS A 3 -35.36 -30.72 -7.43
N GLN A 4 -34.70 -31.17 -8.50
CA GLN A 4 -33.24 -31.15 -8.61
C GLN A 4 -32.75 -29.73 -8.95
N VAL A 5 -33.48 -29.00 -9.79
CA VAL A 5 -33.18 -27.58 -10.11
C VAL A 5 -33.32 -26.70 -8.87
N ALA A 6 -34.39 -26.87 -8.08
CA ALA A 6 -34.58 -26.12 -6.84
C ALA A 6 -33.47 -26.37 -5.81
N ALA A 7 -32.97 -27.60 -5.70
CA ALA A 7 -31.84 -27.93 -4.82
C ALA A 7 -30.54 -27.27 -5.30
N GLN A 8 -30.29 -27.25 -6.61
CA GLN A 8 -29.10 -26.63 -7.19
C GLN A 8 -29.11 -25.10 -7.07
N GLU A 9 -30.28 -24.48 -7.21
CA GLU A 9 -30.46 -23.04 -6.99
C GLU A 9 -30.27 -22.65 -5.51
N ALA A 10 -30.77 -23.47 -4.58
CA ALA A 10 -30.55 -23.26 -3.15
C ALA A 10 -29.07 -23.37 -2.76
N GLU A 11 -28.34 -24.33 -3.33
CA GLU A 11 -26.90 -24.49 -3.09
C GLU A 11 -26.08 -23.33 -3.67
N ARG A 12 -26.43 -22.85 -4.87
CA ARG A 12 -25.83 -21.64 -5.46
C ARG A 12 -26.11 -20.39 -4.63
N ALA A 13 -27.35 -20.21 -4.18
CA ALA A 13 -27.71 -19.06 -3.35
C ALA A 13 -26.90 -19.06 -2.04
N LYS A 14 -26.77 -20.23 -1.39
CA LYS A 14 -25.96 -20.38 -0.19
C LYS A 14 -24.48 -20.05 -0.46
N PHE A 15 -23.92 -20.54 -1.56
CA PHE A 15 -22.54 -20.27 -1.95
C PHE A 15 -22.27 -18.78 -2.22
N ILE A 16 -23.20 -18.07 -2.85
CA ILE A 16 -23.06 -16.63 -3.14
C ILE A 16 -23.06 -15.82 -1.83
N VAL A 17 -23.93 -16.17 -0.88
CA VAL A 17 -23.98 -15.52 0.43
C VAL A 17 -22.68 -15.76 1.19
N GLU A 18 -22.21 -17.00 1.25
CA GLU A 18 -20.99 -17.36 1.98
C GLU A 18 -19.75 -16.71 1.36
N LYS A 19 -19.69 -16.63 0.02
CA LYS A 19 -18.63 -15.88 -0.68
C LYS A 19 -18.66 -14.40 -0.30
N ALA A 20 -19.83 -13.77 -0.29
CA ALA A 20 -19.96 -12.37 0.09
C ALA A 20 -19.56 -12.11 1.55
N GLU A 21 -19.87 -13.04 2.45
CA GLU A 21 -19.44 -12.98 3.85
C GLU A 21 -17.93 -13.10 4.00
N GLN A 22 -17.29 -14.03 3.28
CA GLN A 22 -15.83 -14.16 3.26
C GLN A 22 -15.15 -12.93 2.64
N ASP A 23 -15.67 -12.41 1.54
CA ASP A 23 -15.14 -11.20 0.90
C ASP A 23 -15.20 -10.01 1.87
N LYS A 24 -16.31 -9.85 2.61
CA LYS A 24 -16.44 -8.82 3.64
C LYS A 24 -15.44 -9.01 4.79
N GLN A 25 -15.29 -10.23 5.29
CA GLN A 25 -14.33 -10.53 6.36
C GLN A 25 -12.89 -10.28 5.90
N SER A 26 -12.53 -10.71 4.69
CA SER A 26 -11.20 -10.51 4.12
C SER A 26 -10.87 -9.02 3.94
N ALA A 27 -11.86 -8.21 3.53
CA ALA A 27 -11.72 -6.77 3.44
C ALA A 27 -11.49 -6.12 4.80
N ILE A 28 -12.22 -6.55 5.84
CA ILE A 28 -12.06 -6.05 7.21
C ILE A 28 -10.67 -6.42 7.76
N ILE A 29 -10.24 -7.67 7.60
CA ILE A 29 -8.92 -8.12 8.07
C ILE A 29 -7.81 -7.33 7.37
N ARG A 30 -7.90 -7.16 6.04
CA ARG A 30 -6.93 -6.37 5.27
C ARG A 30 -6.86 -4.93 5.75
N ALA A 31 -8.01 -4.32 6.03
CA ALA A 31 -8.08 -2.95 6.56
C ALA A 31 -7.45 -2.85 7.95
N GLN A 32 -7.75 -3.77 8.87
CA GLN A 32 -7.16 -3.78 10.21
C GLN A 32 -5.64 -3.98 10.18
N SER A 33 -5.15 -4.88 9.32
CA SER A 33 -3.71 -5.07 9.11
C SER A 33 -3.06 -3.79 8.57
N ALA A 34 -3.68 -3.13 7.59
CA ALA A 34 -3.18 -1.88 7.05
C ALA A 34 -3.16 -0.75 8.09
N GLN A 35 -4.14 -0.68 9.00
CA GLN A 35 -4.14 0.30 10.09
C GLN A 35 -3.03 0.04 11.10
N LEU A 36 -2.82 -1.21 11.51
CA LEU A 36 -1.79 -1.58 12.48
C LEU A 36 -0.38 -1.39 11.91
N ILE A 37 -0.19 -1.77 10.64
CA ILE A 37 1.06 -1.51 9.90
C ILE A 37 1.24 0.01 9.70
N GLY A 38 0.18 0.73 9.34
CA GLY A 38 0.22 2.19 9.15
C GLY A 38 0.61 2.94 10.44
N GLN A 39 0.09 2.53 11.59
CA GLN A 39 0.48 3.07 12.90
C GLN A 39 1.94 2.73 13.23
N ALA A 40 2.39 1.50 12.95
CA ALA A 40 3.79 1.12 13.16
C ALA A 40 4.76 1.90 12.27
N ILE A 41 4.37 2.19 11.02
CA ILE A 41 5.16 2.99 10.07
C ILE A 41 5.17 4.47 10.47
N ALA A 42 4.03 5.02 10.93
CA ALA A 42 3.94 6.41 11.38
C ALA A 42 4.88 6.72 12.56
N ASN A 43 5.14 5.72 13.42
CA ASN A 43 6.07 5.86 14.55
C ASN A 43 7.54 5.97 14.13
N ASN A 44 7.90 5.61 12.88
CA ASN A 44 9.27 5.70 12.39
C ASN A 44 9.35 6.47 11.05
N PRO A 45 9.41 7.81 11.09
CA PRO A 45 9.56 8.64 9.90
C PRO A 45 10.84 8.32 9.10
N ALA A 46 11.89 7.77 9.73
CA ALA A 46 13.11 7.35 9.03
C ALA A 46 12.87 6.14 8.11
N PHE A 47 11.91 5.26 8.43
CA PHE A 47 11.58 4.12 7.56
C PHE A 47 10.96 4.57 6.24
N LEU A 48 10.06 5.56 6.27
CA LEU A 48 9.47 6.15 5.06
C LEU A 48 10.52 6.80 4.16
N ALA A 49 11.46 7.53 4.76
CA ALA A 49 12.58 8.12 4.04
C ALA A 49 13.46 7.05 3.38
N LEU A 50 13.88 6.02 4.12
CA LEU A 50 14.67 4.93 3.55
C LEU A 50 13.94 4.21 2.42
N ARG A 51 12.63 3.93 2.59
CA ARG A 51 11.81 3.29 1.56
C ARG A 51 11.64 4.15 0.31
N GLN A 52 11.53 5.47 0.48
CA GLN A 52 11.47 6.42 -0.62
C GLN A 52 12.79 6.45 -1.40
N ILE A 53 13.94 6.47 -0.71
CA ILE A 53 15.28 6.40 -1.34
C ILE A 53 15.46 5.10 -2.13
N GLU A 54 15.07 3.95 -1.56
CA GLU A 54 15.11 2.67 -2.26
C GLU A 54 14.28 2.69 -3.54
N SER A 55 13.06 3.21 -3.46
CA SER A 55 12.16 3.31 -4.60
C SER A 55 12.72 4.26 -5.67
N ALA A 56 13.28 5.41 -5.28
CA ALA A 56 13.94 6.35 -6.18
C ALA A 56 15.16 5.71 -6.87
N ARG A 57 15.96 4.93 -6.13
CA ARG A 57 17.08 4.17 -6.69
C ARG A 57 16.64 3.15 -7.74
N GLU A 58 15.57 2.41 -7.46
CA GLU A 58 15.01 1.42 -8.40
C GLU A 58 14.49 2.07 -9.68
N ILE A 59 13.78 3.20 -9.56
CA ILE A 59 13.30 3.99 -10.70
C ILE A 59 14.47 4.52 -11.52
N ALA A 60 15.46 5.12 -10.87
CA ALA A 60 16.66 5.63 -11.54
C ALA A 60 17.41 4.52 -12.27
N HIS A 61 17.53 3.33 -11.67
CA HIS A 61 18.15 2.16 -12.31
C HIS A 61 17.34 1.68 -13.53
N THR A 62 16.02 1.61 -13.40
CA THR A 62 15.12 1.23 -14.49
C THR A 62 15.21 2.21 -15.66
N ILE A 63 15.25 3.52 -15.37
CA ILE A 63 15.39 4.57 -16.39
C ILE A 63 16.79 4.55 -17.01
N SER A 64 17.85 4.33 -16.23
CA SER A 64 19.22 4.22 -16.76
C SER A 64 19.41 3.05 -17.73
N ASN A 65 18.68 1.95 -17.50
CA ASN A 65 18.70 0.79 -18.40
C ASN A 65 17.74 0.94 -19.59
N SER A 66 16.86 1.94 -19.57
CA SER A 66 15.91 2.19 -20.66
C SER A 66 16.64 2.72 -21.90
N SER A 67 16.19 2.30 -23.08
CA SER A 67 16.71 2.82 -24.36
C SER A 67 16.36 4.30 -24.59
N ASN A 68 15.47 4.88 -23.79
CA ASN A 68 15.10 6.29 -23.88
C ASN A 68 15.97 7.13 -22.93
N ARG A 69 16.72 8.10 -23.48
CA ARG A 69 17.54 9.01 -22.67
C ARG A 69 16.67 10.12 -22.09
N VAL A 70 16.27 9.95 -20.83
CA VAL A 70 15.58 10.96 -20.02
C VAL A 70 16.56 11.47 -18.97
N PHE A 71 16.76 12.79 -18.92
CA PHE A 71 17.52 13.42 -17.84
C PHE A 71 16.57 13.67 -16.67
N LEU A 72 16.91 13.11 -15.51
CA LEU A 72 16.14 13.28 -14.28
C LEU A 72 16.85 14.32 -13.41
N GLN A 73 16.10 15.27 -12.88
CA GLN A 73 16.61 16.16 -11.86
C GLN A 73 16.57 15.46 -10.50
N SER A 74 17.56 15.72 -9.65
CA SER A 74 17.63 15.14 -8.30
C SER A 74 16.40 15.48 -7.43
N ASP A 75 15.72 16.59 -7.75
CA ASP A 75 14.48 17.03 -7.12
C ASP A 75 13.29 16.11 -7.46
N ASP A 76 13.20 15.62 -8.70
CA ASP A 76 12.14 14.69 -9.14
C ASP A 76 12.29 13.31 -8.49
N LEU A 77 13.53 12.94 -8.15
CA LEU A 77 13.84 11.72 -7.42
C LEU A 77 13.68 11.88 -5.91
N LEU A 78 13.28 13.08 -5.44
CA LEU A 78 13.09 13.41 -4.02
C LEU A 78 14.31 13.03 -3.16
N LEU A 79 15.51 13.06 -3.75
CA LEU A 79 16.77 12.71 -3.06
C LEU A 79 17.21 13.82 -2.08
N ASN A 80 16.44 14.91 -1.99
CA ASN A 80 16.61 15.98 -1.03
C ASN A 80 16.15 15.50 0.36
N LEU A 81 17.02 14.74 1.00
CA LEU A 81 16.93 14.25 2.38
C LEU A 81 16.76 15.37 3.43
N HIS A 82 16.86 16.65 3.03
CA HIS A 82 16.75 17.81 3.90
C HIS A 82 15.29 18.21 4.23
N VAL A 83 14.29 17.74 3.47
CA VAL A 83 12.87 18.10 3.69
C VAL A 83 12.17 17.19 4.71
N LEU A 84 12.73 16.01 4.98
CA LEU A 84 12.30 15.18 6.10
C LEU A 84 13.13 15.60 7.31
N ASP A 85 12.65 16.61 8.03
CA ASP A 85 13.16 16.99 9.34
C ASP A 85 13.11 15.76 10.25
N LEU A 86 14.26 15.08 10.39
CA LEU A 86 14.44 13.90 11.23
C LEU A 86 14.59 14.27 12.71
N ASP A 87 14.49 15.54 13.07
CA ASP A 87 14.51 15.98 14.45
C ASP A 87 13.09 16.04 15.02
N GLY A 88 12.76 15.05 15.86
CA GLY A 88 11.55 15.00 16.69
C GLY A 88 11.52 16.08 17.78
N LYS A 89 11.79 17.34 17.44
CA LYS A 89 11.56 18.50 18.31
C LYS A 89 10.56 19.42 17.65
N ALA A 90 9.30 19.23 18.03
CA ALA A 90 8.30 20.27 17.97
C ALA A 90 8.87 21.54 18.60
N THR A 91 9.30 22.48 17.77
CA THR A 91 9.73 23.80 18.24
C THR A 91 8.49 24.52 18.74
N LEU A 92 8.28 24.45 20.06
CA LEU A 92 7.46 25.38 20.83
C LEU A 92 8.00 26.80 20.55
N LYS A 93 7.38 27.50 19.60
CA LYS A 93 7.57 28.94 19.47
C LYS A 93 6.91 29.61 20.67
N LYS A 94 7.76 30.20 21.52
CA LYS A 94 7.36 31.27 22.45
C LYS A 94 6.89 32.49 21.68
#